data_AF-A0A9E5V889-F1
#
_entry.id   AF-A0A9E5V889-F1
#
_cell.length_a   1.000
_cell.length_b   1.000
_cell.length_c   1.000
_cell.angle_alpha   90.00
_cell.angle_beta   90.00
_cell.angle_gamma   90.00
#
_symmetry.space_group_name_H-M   'P 1'
#
loop_
_entity.id
_entity.type
_entity.pdbx_description
1 polymer ?
#
loop_
_entity_poly.entity_id
_entity_poly.type
_entity_poly.pdbx_seq_one_letter_code
_entity_poly.pdbx_strand_id
1 'polypeptide(L)'
;MMAKITDFVEDAGAPGIIAGIGAVLLAPVLIPVVAGVGKPVAKSLIKGGIALYEKSKGAFAELGETWEDIVAEARAEIAESKQLPAFEAASHSETAENSQG
;
A
#
# COMPACT_ATOMS: atom_id res chain seq x y z
N MET A 1 8.20 -18.82 -18.68
CA MET A 1 7.01 -18.24 -17.99
C MET A 1 7.36 -17.02 -17.15
N MET A 2 8.58 -16.90 -16.60
CA MET A 2 9.04 -15.71 -15.84
C MET A 2 8.92 -14.39 -16.64
N ALA A 3 9.35 -14.37 -17.90
CA ALA A 3 9.35 -13.17 -18.75
C ALA A 3 7.96 -12.49 -18.81
N LYS A 4 6.89 -13.27 -19.01
CA LYS A 4 5.51 -12.75 -19.07
C LYS A 4 4.99 -12.17 -17.76
N ILE A 5 5.49 -12.64 -16.62
CA ILE A 5 5.10 -12.12 -15.31
C ILE A 5 5.80 -10.79 -15.05
N THR A 6 7.08 -10.69 -15.40
CA THR A 6 7.85 -9.46 -15.27
C THR A 6 7.32 -8.37 -16.20
N ASP A 7 7.02 -8.70 -17.46
CA ASP A 7 6.37 -7.78 -18.42
C ASP A 7 5.01 -7.30 -17.89
N PHE A 8 4.19 -8.18 -17.32
CA PHE A 8 2.90 -7.80 -16.74
C PHE A 8 3.05 -6.91 -15.49
N VAL A 9 4.11 -7.10 -14.68
CA VAL A 9 4.39 -6.26 -13.50
C VAL A 9 4.92 -4.89 -13.89
N GLU A 10 5.77 -4.80 -14.91
CA GLU A 10 6.23 -3.53 -15.47
C GLU A 10 5.10 -2.75 -16.15
N ASP A 11 4.21 -3.45 -16.88
CA ASP A 11 3.09 -2.83 -17.61
C ASP A 11 1.90 -2.49 -16.69
N ALA A 12 1.59 -3.33 -15.70
CA ALA A 12 0.48 -3.11 -14.75
C ALA A 12 0.87 -2.30 -13.51
N GLY A 13 2.17 -2.08 -13.25
CA GLY A 13 2.67 -1.30 -12.13
C GLY A 13 2.23 -1.82 -10.75
N ALA A 14 2.07 -0.91 -9.78
CA ALA A 14 1.65 -1.24 -8.41
C ALA A 14 0.33 -2.05 -8.33
N PRO A 15 -0.71 -1.77 -9.15
CA PRO A 15 -1.89 -2.65 -9.26
C PRO A 15 -1.56 -4.10 -9.64
N GLY A 16 -0.60 -4.30 -10.55
CA GLY A 16 -0.13 -5.62 -10.97
C GLY A 16 0.50 -6.44 -9.84
N ILE A 17 1.30 -5.78 -8.99
CA ILE A 17 1.94 -6.43 -7.84
C ILE A 17 0.88 -6.86 -6.82
N ILE A 18 -0.07 -5.99 -6.49
CA ILE A 18 -1.14 -6.30 -5.52
C ILE A 18 -1.99 -7.46 -6.04
N ALA A 19 -2.40 -7.42 -7.31
CA ALA A 19 -3.16 -8.50 -7.94
C ALA A 19 -2.37 -9.82 -7.97
N GLY A 20 -1.06 -9.76 -8.27
CA GLY A 20 -0.18 -10.92 -8.30
C GLY A 20 -0.05 -11.61 -6.94
N ILE A 21 0.17 -10.83 -5.86
CA ILE A 21 0.22 -11.37 -4.49
C ILE A 21 -1.12 -12.02 -4.13
N GLY A 22 -2.24 -11.33 -4.40
CA GLY A 22 -3.58 -11.88 -4.16
C GLY A 22 -3.83 -13.19 -4.91
N ALA A 23 -3.41 -13.27 -6.18
CA ALA A 23 -3.57 -14.46 -7.01
C ALA A 23 -2.75 -15.65 -6.48
N VAL A 24 -1.49 -15.44 -6.07
CA VAL A 24 -0.64 -16.51 -5.50
C VAL A 24 -1.22 -17.05 -4.20
N LEU A 25 -1.70 -16.17 -3.32
CA LEU A 25 -2.30 -16.57 -2.04
C LEU A 25 -3.62 -17.34 -2.23
N LEU A 26 -4.42 -16.97 -3.25
CA LEU A 26 -5.71 -17.59 -3.51
C LEU A 26 -5.63 -18.82 -4.42
N ALA A 27 -4.53 -19.03 -5.16
CA ALA A 27 -4.33 -20.16 -6.07
C ALA A 27 -4.72 -21.53 -5.48
N PRO A 28 -4.27 -21.94 -4.27
CA PRO A 28 -4.61 -23.25 -3.70
C PRO A 28 -6.10 -23.42 -3.37
N VAL A 29 -6.86 -22.33 -3.25
CA VAL A 29 -8.31 -22.34 -3.02
C VAL A 29 -9.08 -22.27 -4.34
N LEU A 30 -8.66 -21.42 -5.27
CA LEU A 30 -9.35 -21.21 -6.53
C LEU A 30 -9.30 -22.45 -7.43
N ILE A 31 -8.16 -23.14 -7.50
CA ILE A 31 -7.99 -24.36 -8.30
C ILE A 31 -9.03 -25.44 -7.94
N PRO A 32 -9.16 -25.89 -6.67
CA PRO A 32 -10.16 -26.90 -6.31
C PRO A 32 -11.61 -26.40 -6.43
N VAL A 33 -11.87 -25.11 -6.24
CA VAL A 33 -13.22 -24.53 -6.42
C VAL A 33 -13.67 -24.61 -7.87
N VAL A 34 -12.81 -24.21 -8.82
CA VAL A 34 -13.09 -24.30 -10.26
C VAL A 34 -13.20 -25.77 -10.71
N ALA A 35 -12.42 -26.67 -10.11
CA ALA A 35 -12.52 -28.11 -10.36
C ALA A 35 -13.78 -28.78 -9.74
N GLY A 36 -14.66 -28.04 -9.07
CA GLY A 36 -15.92 -28.53 -8.52
C GLY A 36 -15.83 -29.29 -7.19
N VAL A 37 -14.62 -29.50 -6.66
CA VAL A 37 -14.37 -30.21 -5.39
C VAL A 37 -14.17 -29.27 -4.20
N GLY A 38 -14.01 -27.98 -4.45
CA GLY A 38 -13.74 -26.95 -3.43
C GLY A 38 -14.97 -26.36 -2.73
N LYS A 39 -16.19 -26.83 -3.02
CA LYS A 39 -17.43 -26.26 -2.48
C LYS A 39 -17.46 -26.16 -0.94
N PRO A 40 -17.01 -27.17 -0.16
CA PRO A 40 -16.94 -27.05 1.30
C PRO A 40 -15.97 -25.97 1.77
N VAL A 41 -14.81 -25.85 1.12
CA VAL A 41 -13.78 -24.84 1.42
C VAL A 41 -14.30 -23.43 1.14
N ALA A 42 -14.90 -23.22 -0.04
CA ALA A 42 -15.52 -21.94 -0.40
C ALA A 42 -16.62 -21.55 0.60
N LYS A 43 -17.47 -22.48 1.01
CA LYS A 43 -18.53 -22.23 1.99
C LYS A 43 -17.96 -21.83 3.36
N SER A 44 -16.89 -22.47 3.81
CA SER A 44 -16.20 -22.13 5.06
C SER A 44 -15.52 -20.76 4.98
N LEU A 45 -14.87 -20.43 3.85
CA LEU A 45 -14.26 -19.12 3.63
C LEU A 45 -15.30 -18.01 3.59
N ILE A 46 -16.43 -18.21 2.91
CA ILE A 46 -17.52 -17.22 2.89
C ILE A 46 -18.05 -16.99 4.31
N LYS A 47 -18.33 -18.05 5.07
CA LYS A 47 -18.77 -17.93 6.47
C LYS A 47 -17.73 -17.23 7.35
N GLY A 48 -16.46 -17.65 7.23
CA GLY A 48 -15.37 -17.05 7.98
C GLY A 48 -15.17 -15.57 7.63
N GLY A 49 -15.28 -15.22 6.35
CA GLY A 49 -15.20 -13.86 5.85
C GLY A 49 -16.33 -12.98 6.36
N ILE A 50 -17.56 -13.48 6.37
CA ILE A 50 -18.71 -12.76 6.96
C ILE A 50 -18.46 -12.52 8.45
N ALA A 51 -18.08 -13.54 9.22
CA ALA A 51 -17.83 -13.41 10.66
C ALA A 51 -16.68 -12.44 10.97
N LEU A 52 -15.60 -12.49 10.19
CA LEU A 52 -14.48 -11.56 10.31
C LEU A 52 -14.90 -10.13 9.97
N TYR A 53 -15.67 -9.94 8.90
CA TYR A 53 -16.20 -8.63 8.51
C TYR A 53 -17.08 -8.03 9.62
N GLU A 54 -18.04 -8.79 10.15
CA GLU A 54 -18.89 -8.35 11.25
C GLU A 54 -18.08 -7.95 12.48
N LYS A 55 -17.07 -8.75 12.85
CA LYS A 55 -16.16 -8.44 13.97
C LYS A 55 -15.30 -7.21 13.71
N SER A 56 -14.86 -7.02 12.46
CA SER A 56 -14.03 -5.88 12.08
C SER A 56 -14.77 -4.55 12.19
N LYS A 57 -16.09 -4.50 11.91
CA LYS A 57 -16.89 -3.27 11.99
C LYS A 57 -16.83 -2.62 13.38
N GLY A 58 -16.78 -3.42 14.45
CA GLY A 58 -16.60 -2.91 15.81
C GLY A 58 -15.17 -2.45 16.07
N ALA A 59 -14.18 -3.25 15.64
CA ALA A 59 -12.76 -2.92 15.83
C ALA A 59 -12.31 -1.65 15.10
N PHE A 60 -12.87 -1.36 13.91
CA PHE A 60 -12.55 -0.13 13.17
C PHE A 60 -13.05 1.14 13.86
N ALA A 61 -14.10 1.06 14.70
CA ALA A 61 -14.60 2.23 15.42
C ALA A 61 -13.63 2.69 16.53
N GLU A 62 -12.92 1.74 17.14
CA GLU A 62 -11.93 2.03 18.20
C GLU A 62 -10.55 2.34 17.62
N LEU A 63 -10.19 1.71 16.50
CA LEU A 63 -8.88 1.87 15.86
C LEU A 63 -8.80 3.06 14.90
N GLY A 64 -9.93 3.67 14.54
CA GLY A 64 -9.99 4.78 13.59
C GLY A 64 -9.18 6.00 14.04
N GLU A 65 -9.30 6.40 15.31
CA GLU A 65 -8.58 7.56 15.86
C GLU A 65 -7.06 7.33 15.84
N THR A 66 -6.59 6.22 16.42
CA THR A 66 -5.16 5.84 16.39
C THR A 66 -4.62 5.69 14.97
N TRP A 67 -5.44 5.18 14.04
CA TRP A 67 -5.04 5.02 12.64
C TRP A 67 -4.92 6.38 11.94
N GLU A 68 -5.88 7.28 12.13
CA GLU A 68 -5.85 8.63 11.59
C GLU A 68 -4.63 9.41 12.11
N ASP A 69 -4.29 9.26 13.40
CA ASP A 69 -3.10 9.86 13.99
C ASP A 69 -1.81 9.36 13.34
N ILE A 70 -1.61 8.03 13.24
CA ILE A 70 -0.41 7.46 12.61
C ILE A 70 -0.31 7.87 11.13
N VAL A 71 -1.44 7.93 10.42
CA VAL A 71 -1.48 8.40 9.02
C VAL A 71 -1.14 9.89 8.93
N ALA A 72 -1.62 10.71 9.86
CA ALA A 72 -1.30 12.14 9.91
C ALA A 72 0.20 12.35 10.18
N GLU A 73 0.77 11.62 11.15
CA GLU A 73 2.20 11.62 11.45
C GLU A 73 3.03 11.23 10.23
N ALA A 74 2.74 10.08 9.61
CA ALA A 74 3.46 9.63 8.42
C ALA A 74 3.36 10.60 7.24
N ARG A 75 2.20 11.27 7.06
CA ARG A 75 2.03 12.29 6.01
C ARG A 75 2.85 13.54 6.29
N ALA A 76 2.91 13.97 7.56
CA ALA A 76 3.74 15.09 7.97
C ALA A 76 5.23 14.79 7.70
N GLU A 77 5.71 13.60 8.07
CA GLU A 77 7.10 13.17 7.81
C GLU A 77 7.45 13.16 6.31
N ILE A 78 6.54 12.68 5.44
CA ILE A 78 6.73 12.70 3.98
C ILE A 78 6.73 14.13 3.43
N ALA A 79 5.89 15.02 3.97
CA ALA A 79 5.82 16.42 3.55
C ALA A 79 7.07 17.21 3.98
N GLU A 80 7.55 16.98 5.19
CA GLU A 80 8.80 17.54 5.72
C GLU A 80 10.01 17.07 4.90
N SER A 81 10.05 15.77 4.58
CA SER A 81 11.07 15.19 3.69
C SER A 81 11.08 15.83 2.28
N LYS A 82 9.96 16.42 1.83
CA LYS A 82 9.83 17.14 0.55
C LYS A 82 10.14 18.64 0.64
N GLN A 83 10.09 19.26 1.83
CA GLN A 83 10.36 20.69 2.02
C GLN A 83 11.83 21.03 2.23
N LEU A 84 12.69 20.04 2.42
CA LEU A 84 14.13 20.21 2.60
C LEU A 84 14.96 20.70 1.37
N PRO A 85 14.49 20.86 0.11
CA PRO A 85 15.33 21.40 -0.95
C PRO A 85 15.33 22.94 -1.09
N ALA A 86 14.61 23.70 -0.24
CA ALA A 86 14.46 25.16 -0.43
C ALA A 86 15.29 26.05 0.52
N PHE A 87 15.77 25.54 1.66
CA PHE A 87 16.50 26.35 2.64
C PHE A 87 17.98 26.55 2.28
N GLU A 88 18.57 25.67 1.47
CA GLU A 88 19.98 25.74 1.09
C GLU A 88 20.27 26.67 -0.11
N ALA A 89 19.25 27.06 -0.86
CA ALA A 89 19.39 27.98 -1.99
C ALA A 89 19.46 29.47 -1.55
N ALA A 90 18.96 29.81 -0.36
CA ALA A 90 18.91 31.19 0.12
C ALA A 90 20.14 31.61 0.95
N SER A 91 20.97 30.66 1.41
CA SER A 91 22.17 30.95 2.22
C SER A 91 23.45 31.18 1.39
N HIS A 92 23.38 31.07 0.06
CA HIS A 92 24.54 31.21 -0.84
C HIS A 92 24.57 32.50 -1.68
N SER A 93 23.62 33.43 -1.51
CA SER A 93 23.55 34.66 -2.29
C SER A 93 23.90 35.95 -1.55
N GLU A 94 24.28 35.92 -0.26
CA GLU A 94 24.54 37.15 0.54
C GLU A 94 26.03 37.37 0.91
N THR A 95 26.99 36.81 0.15
CA THR A 95 28.43 37.03 0.41
C THR A 95 29.20 37.57 -0.80
N ALA A 96 28.54 38.03 -1.86
CA ALA A 96 29.20 38.43 -3.11
C ALA A 96 28.80 39.84 -3.60
N GLU A 97 28.58 40.81 -2.72
CA GLU A 97 28.50 42.22 -3.15
C GLU A 97 28.93 43.20 -2.05
N ASN A 98 30.17 43.06 -1.56
CA ASN A 98 30.84 44.19 -0.89
C ASN A 98 32.36 44.07 -0.98
N SER A 99 32.90 44.16 -2.19
CA SER A 99 34.31 44.49 -2.41
C SER A 99 34.54 44.84 -3.89
N GLN A 100 34.18 46.05 -4.30
CA GLN A 100 34.92 46.80 -5.34
C GLN A 100 34.84 48.29 -5.00
N GLY A 101 35.99 48.96 -5.02
CA GLY A 101 36.18 50.35 -4.62
C GLY A 101 35.87 51.38 -5.68
#